data_AF-A0A5C8M720-F1
#
_entry.id   AF-A0A5C8M720-F1
#
_cell.length_a   1.000
_cell.length_b   1.000
_cell.length_c   1.000
_cell.angle_alpha   90.00
_cell.angle_beta   90.00
_cell.angle_gamma   90.00
#
_symmetry.space_group_name_H-M   'P 1'
#
loop_
_entity.id
_entity.type
_entity.pdbx_description
1 polymer ?
#
loop_
_entity_poly.entity_id
_entity_poly.type
_entity_poly.pdbx_seq_one_letter_code
_entity_poly.pdbx_strand_id
1 'polypeptide(L)'
;MQMIASALASAALVIGYWLLSRRYSSAVENRLLHQMLMTENQAIREGLLLDIENAVNDLKLDDFKSAYEKLREIGYLITGNQVKVLKLMCLSHFILRSDMDLELATLIPTGFEPDFVRYLHEVSKISPQLVRRDVLDYVIKHRKAIEDFPDGRETLALIAGAALRVKGYVLQYHDFIADFIEAFPRNRLLRLCRLLQGSYSEVPALYDQAKDKVKLKYDFDPEFQGLL
;
A
#
# COMPACT_ATOMS: atom_id res chain seq x y z
N MET A 1 44.17 -53.24 3.76
CA MET A 1 42.77 -53.23 3.26
C MET A 1 41.78 -52.75 4.33
N GLN A 2 41.73 -53.35 5.53
CA GLN A 2 40.76 -52.98 6.58
C GLN A 2 40.91 -51.53 7.10
N MET A 3 42.13 -51.01 7.28
CA MET A 3 42.36 -49.62 7.71
C MET A 3 41.94 -48.56 6.68
N ILE A 4 42.04 -48.87 5.39
CA ILE A 4 41.66 -47.94 4.32
C ILE A 4 40.14 -47.91 4.19
N ALA A 5 39.48 -49.06 4.35
CA ALA A 5 38.03 -49.17 4.36
C ALA A 5 37.40 -48.42 5.55
N SER A 6 38.00 -48.48 6.74
CA SER A 6 37.50 -47.73 7.91
C SER A 6 37.71 -46.23 7.77
N ALA A 7 38.83 -45.78 7.19
CA ALA A 7 39.09 -44.36 6.93
C ALA A 7 38.14 -43.77 5.86
N LEU A 8 37.81 -44.52 4.82
CA LEU A 8 36.85 -44.08 3.81
C LEU A 8 35.42 -44.05 4.37
N ALA A 9 35.05 -45.03 5.22
CA ALA A 9 33.76 -45.05 5.87
C ALA A 9 33.57 -43.88 6.85
N SER A 10 34.60 -43.54 7.63
CA SER A 10 34.53 -42.39 8.54
C SER A 10 34.47 -41.06 7.78
N ALA A 11 35.25 -40.91 6.71
CA ALA A 11 35.18 -39.72 5.84
C ALA A 11 33.79 -39.56 5.21
N ALA A 12 33.19 -40.65 4.71
CA ALA A 12 31.84 -40.64 4.16
C ALA A 12 30.78 -40.26 5.21
N LEU A 13 30.91 -40.74 6.45
CA LEU A 13 30.01 -40.37 7.54
C LEU A 13 30.13 -38.89 7.94
N VAL A 14 31.34 -38.34 8.01
CA VAL A 14 31.55 -36.92 8.33
C VAL A 14 30.99 -36.02 7.23
N ILE A 15 31.23 -36.37 5.96
CA ILE A 15 30.70 -35.63 4.81
C ILE A 15 29.16 -35.73 4.79
N GLY A 16 28.61 -36.92 5.04
CA GLY A 16 27.17 -37.14 5.15
C GLY A 16 26.54 -36.31 6.26
N TYR A 17 27.16 -36.29 7.45
CA TYR A 17 26.71 -35.47 8.58
C TYR A 17 26.77 -33.98 8.27
N TRP A 18 27.85 -33.49 7.65
CA TRP A 18 27.97 -32.09 7.28
C TRP A 18 26.91 -31.64 6.27
N LEU A 19 26.64 -32.47 5.25
CA LEU A 19 25.57 -32.22 4.28
C LEU A 19 24.18 -32.23 4.93
N LEU A 20 23.94 -33.15 5.87
CA LEU A 20 22.69 -33.19 6.64
C LEU A 20 22.56 -31.94 7.52
N SER A 21 23.59 -31.60 8.28
CA SER A 21 23.62 -30.43 9.16
C SER A 21 23.34 -29.15 8.38
N ARG A 22 23.99 -28.96 7.22
CA ARG A 22 23.78 -27.79 6.36
C ARG A 22 22.38 -27.74 5.75
N ARG A 23 21.76 -28.90 5.49
CA ARG A 23 20.40 -28.99 4.95
C ARG A 23 19.32 -28.75 6.02
N TYR A 24 19.57 -29.17 7.26
CA TYR A 24 18.59 -29.10 8.35
C TYR A 24 18.86 -27.96 9.35
N SER A 25 19.97 -27.23 9.25
CA SER A 25 20.29 -26.11 10.16
C SER A 25 19.18 -25.06 10.17
N SER A 26 18.69 -24.63 9.00
CA SER A 26 17.59 -23.66 8.92
C SER A 26 16.29 -24.18 9.52
N ALA A 27 16.02 -25.48 9.43
CA ALA A 27 14.83 -26.08 10.04
C ALA A 27 14.93 -26.15 11.57
N VAL A 28 16.13 -26.44 12.09
CA VAL A 28 16.43 -26.47 13.53
C VAL A 28 16.37 -25.06 14.11
N GLU A 29 16.99 -24.07 13.44
CA GLU A 29 16.95 -22.66 13.81
C GLU A 29 15.51 -22.15 13.87
N ASN A 30 14.72 -22.39 12.83
CA ASN A 30 13.31 -21.98 12.81
C ASN A 30 12.50 -22.62 13.95
N ARG A 31 12.77 -23.89 14.27
CA ARG A 31 12.10 -24.58 15.38
C ARG A 31 12.48 -23.99 16.74
N LEU A 32 13.77 -23.71 16.95
CA LEU A 32 14.25 -23.07 18.19
C LEU A 32 13.69 -21.65 18.32
N LEU A 33 13.69 -20.88 17.23
CA LEU A 33 13.13 -19.53 17.20
C LEU A 33 11.62 -19.55 17.49
N HIS A 34 10.89 -20.52 16.93
CA HIS A 34 9.48 -20.72 17.23
C HIS A 34 9.24 -21.08 18.71
N GLN A 35 10.08 -21.95 19.29
CA GLN A 35 10.00 -22.28 20.72
C GLN A 35 10.28 -21.06 21.60
N MET A 36 11.33 -20.30 21.31
CA MET A 36 11.65 -19.06 22.03
C MET A 36 10.50 -18.04 21.93
N LEU A 37 9.91 -17.86 20.73
CA LEU A 37 8.76 -16.99 20.53
C LEU A 37 7.52 -17.42 21.31
N MET A 38 7.31 -18.74 21.46
CA MET A 38 6.18 -19.27 22.25
C MET A 38 6.42 -19.11 23.74
N THR A 39 7.66 -19.27 24.21
CA THR A 39 8.01 -19.09 25.62
C THR A 39 7.98 -17.62 26.03
N GLU A 40 8.55 -16.73 25.22
CA GLU A 40 8.69 -15.30 25.52
C GLU A 40 7.52 -14.46 24.98
N ASN A 41 6.45 -15.09 24.49
CA ASN A 41 5.33 -14.40 23.85
C ASN A 41 4.73 -13.29 24.73
N GLN A 42 4.59 -13.56 26.03
CA GLN A 42 4.04 -12.62 26.97
C GLN A 42 4.98 -11.41 27.18
N ALA A 43 6.27 -11.64 27.38
CA ALA A 43 7.25 -10.57 27.56
C ALA A 43 7.35 -9.68 26.31
N ILE A 44 7.30 -10.28 25.11
CA ILE A 44 7.26 -9.55 23.83
C ILE A 44 6.01 -8.68 23.76
N ARG A 45 4.84 -9.23 24.12
CA ARG A 45 3.58 -8.49 24.11
C ARG A 45 3.60 -7.31 25.10
N GLU A 46 4.11 -7.52 26.30
CA GLU A 46 4.24 -6.47 27.32
C GLU A 46 5.20 -5.36 26.85
N GLY A 47 6.35 -5.73 26.27
CA GLY A 47 7.29 -4.78 25.68
C GLY A 47 6.66 -3.94 24.57
N LEU A 48 5.93 -4.57 23.65
CA LEU A 48 5.24 -3.86 22.56
C LEU A 48 4.14 -2.92 23.07
N LEU A 49 3.43 -3.28 24.14
CA LEU A 49 2.45 -2.40 24.77
C LEU A 49 3.12 -1.17 25.39
N LEU A 50 4.26 -1.36 26.08
CA LEU A 50 5.06 -0.26 26.62
C LEU A 50 5.57 0.66 25.51
N ASP A 51 6.01 0.12 24.37
CA ASP A 51 6.47 0.92 23.24
C ASP A 51 5.33 1.76 22.64
N ILE A 52 4.11 1.22 22.57
CA ILE A 52 2.92 1.98 22.16
C ILE A 52 2.61 3.08 23.19
N GLU A 53 2.66 2.77 24.49
CA GLU A 53 2.42 3.77 25.55
C GLU A 53 3.45 4.90 25.50
N ASN A 54 4.72 4.57 25.26
CA ASN A 54 5.79 5.55 25.07
C ASN A 54 5.49 6.47 23.88
N ALA A 55 5.08 5.92 22.74
CA ALA A 55 4.70 6.72 21.58
C ALA A 55 3.46 7.60 21.84
N VAL A 56 2.49 7.10 22.61
CA VAL A 56 1.31 7.90 23.03
C VAL A 56 1.72 9.03 23.97
N ASN A 57 2.69 8.82 24.85
CA ASN A 57 3.21 9.87 25.73
C ASN A 57 3.94 10.96 24.92
N ASP A 58 4.74 10.59 23.92
CA ASP A 58 5.37 11.55 23.01
C ASP A 58 4.31 12.36 22.23
N LEU A 59 3.23 11.71 21.80
CA LEU A 59 2.10 12.38 21.14
C LEU A 59 1.41 13.40 22.06
N LYS A 60 1.24 13.07 23.36
CA LYS A 60 0.70 14.01 24.36
C LYS A 60 1.62 15.19 24.66
N LEU A 61 2.92 15.05 24.39
CA LEU A 61 3.93 16.09 24.54
C LEU A 61 4.14 16.90 23.24
N ASP A 62 3.25 16.72 22.25
CA ASP A 62 3.33 17.32 20.92
C ASP A 62 4.62 16.97 20.14
N ASP A 63 5.35 15.92 20.54
CA ASP A 63 6.47 15.37 19.77
C ASP A 63 5.99 14.33 18.75
N PHE A 64 5.24 14.83 17.76
CA PHE A 64 4.67 14.00 16.70
C PHE A 64 5.73 13.25 15.88
N LYS A 65 6.94 13.81 15.77
CA LYS A 65 8.04 13.19 15.03
C LYS A 65 8.55 11.95 15.74
N SER A 66 8.90 12.06 17.01
CA SER A 66 9.38 10.91 17.78
C SER A 66 8.28 9.85 17.93
N ALA A 67 7.04 10.28 18.18
CA ALA A 67 5.88 9.38 18.24
C ALA A 67 5.70 8.60 16.93
N TYR A 68 5.77 9.27 15.78
CA TYR A 68 5.61 8.61 14.47
C TYR A 68 6.72 7.58 14.20
N GLU A 69 7.98 7.90 14.47
CA GLU A 69 9.10 6.97 14.26
C GLU A 69 8.97 5.72 15.14
N LYS A 70 8.61 5.88 16.41
CA LYS A 70 8.34 4.73 17.31
C LYS A 70 7.21 3.87 16.77
N LEU A 71 6.09 4.49 16.36
CA LEU A 71 4.96 3.75 15.77
C LEU A 71 5.32 3.09 14.45
N ARG A 72 6.24 3.68 13.67
CA ARG A 72 6.74 3.11 12.41
C ARG A 72 7.54 1.84 12.67
N GLU A 73 8.43 1.86 13.66
CA GLU A 73 9.21 0.69 14.09
C GLU A 73 8.30 -0.44 14.62
N ILE A 74 7.36 -0.10 15.52
CA ILE A 74 6.40 -1.08 16.07
C ILE A 74 5.46 -1.61 14.97
N GLY A 75 5.15 -0.80 13.97
CA GLY A 75 4.27 -1.15 12.86
C GLY A 75 4.75 -2.33 12.00
N TYR A 76 6.05 -2.70 12.07
CA TYR A 76 6.56 -3.93 11.47
C TYR A 76 6.14 -5.20 12.21
N LEU A 77 5.82 -5.07 13.50
CA LEU A 77 5.47 -6.18 14.39
C LEU A 77 3.96 -6.22 14.68
N ILE A 78 3.31 -5.06 14.77
CA ILE A 78 1.88 -4.92 15.06
C ILE A 78 1.19 -4.14 13.94
N THR A 79 0.31 -4.83 13.20
CA THR A 79 -0.51 -4.23 12.13
C THR A 79 -1.93 -3.87 12.59
N GLY A 80 -2.16 -3.80 13.90
CA GLY A 80 -3.48 -3.52 14.48
C GLY A 80 -4.01 -2.11 14.13
N ASN A 81 -5.33 -1.96 14.09
CA ASN A 81 -5.98 -0.69 13.71
C ASN A 81 -5.58 0.48 14.62
N GLN A 82 -5.32 0.23 15.90
CA GLN A 82 -4.90 1.25 16.85
C GLN A 82 -3.58 1.93 16.45
N VAL A 83 -2.57 1.15 16.05
CA VAL A 83 -1.28 1.70 15.61
C VAL A 83 -1.46 2.54 14.34
N LYS A 84 -2.32 2.10 13.42
CA LYS A 84 -2.64 2.87 12.19
C LYS A 84 -3.27 4.22 12.52
N VAL A 85 -4.25 4.26 13.42
CA VAL A 85 -4.89 5.51 13.85
C VAL A 85 -3.87 6.44 14.50
N LEU A 86 -3.02 5.95 15.41
CA LEU A 86 -1.98 6.76 16.04
C LEU A 86 -0.98 7.32 15.01
N LYS A 87 -0.56 6.51 14.04
CA LYS A 87 0.30 6.98 12.94
C LYS A 87 -0.37 8.09 12.13
N LEU A 88 -1.66 7.94 11.81
CA LEU A 88 -2.44 8.93 11.07
C LEU A 88 -2.58 10.23 11.85
N MET A 89 -2.79 10.16 13.17
CA MET A 89 -2.78 11.34 14.03
C MET A 89 -1.45 12.09 13.91
N CYS A 90 -0.30 11.40 14.02
CA CYS A 90 1.00 12.04 13.85
C CYS A 90 1.17 12.66 12.45
N LEU A 91 0.80 11.93 11.41
CA LEU A 91 0.95 12.36 10.01
C LEU A 91 0.10 13.59 9.68
N SER A 92 -1.03 13.80 10.37
CA SER A 92 -1.87 14.99 10.19
C SER A 92 -1.17 16.30 10.58
N HIS A 93 -0.13 16.22 11.41
CA HIS A 93 0.69 17.36 11.83
C HIS A 93 1.94 17.58 10.96
N PHE A 94 2.20 16.71 9.97
CA PHE A 94 3.36 16.80 9.11
C PHE A 94 3.05 17.53 7.80
N ILE A 95 4.03 18.31 7.33
CA ILE A 95 4.05 18.78 5.94
C ILE A 95 4.65 17.65 5.12
N LEU A 96 3.78 16.91 4.41
CA LEU A 96 4.20 15.79 3.58
C LEU A 96 5.02 16.26 2.37
N ARG A 97 6.06 15.51 2.03
CA ARG A 97 6.94 15.79 0.90
C ARG A 97 7.27 14.52 0.13
N SER A 98 7.68 14.67 -1.12
CA SER A 98 8.01 13.55 -2.01
C SER A 98 9.31 12.81 -1.64
N ASP A 99 10.19 13.43 -0.86
CA ASP A 99 11.43 12.82 -0.34
C ASP A 99 11.21 11.94 0.89
N MET A 100 10.01 11.95 1.47
CA MET A 100 9.66 11.13 2.62
C MET A 100 9.31 9.70 2.19
N ASP A 101 9.59 8.74 3.07
CA ASP A 101 9.17 7.35 2.92
C ASP A 101 7.68 7.22 3.28
N LEU A 102 6.82 7.65 2.35
CA LEU A 102 5.37 7.68 2.53
C LEU A 102 4.78 6.27 2.35
N GLU A 103 3.89 5.89 3.27
CA GLU A 103 3.18 4.63 3.25
C GLU A 103 1.67 4.86 3.16
N LEU A 104 0.95 4.13 2.30
CA LEU A 104 -0.51 4.29 2.17
C LEU A 104 -1.27 2.99 2.42
N ALA A 105 -0.83 1.88 1.82
CA ALA A 105 -1.50 0.58 1.94
C ALA A 105 -1.48 0.02 3.38
N THR A 106 -0.38 0.21 4.11
CA THR A 106 -0.23 -0.24 5.50
C THR A 106 -1.08 0.56 6.48
N LEU A 107 -1.43 1.81 6.13
CA LEU A 107 -2.23 2.72 6.95
C LEU A 107 -3.73 2.61 6.71
N ILE A 108 -4.18 1.75 5.78
CA ILE A 108 -5.61 1.59 5.51
C ILE A 108 -6.33 1.12 6.77
N PRO A 109 -7.25 1.92 7.33
CA PRO A 109 -8.02 1.56 8.51
C PRO A 109 -9.10 0.53 8.17
N THR A 110 -9.57 -0.20 9.18
CA THR A 110 -10.64 -1.19 8.99
C THR A 110 -12.00 -0.57 8.71
N GLY A 111 -12.23 0.63 9.26
CA GLY A 111 -13.44 1.44 9.08
C GLY A 111 -13.12 2.80 8.46
N PHE A 112 -14.14 3.66 8.34
CA PHE A 112 -13.94 5.01 7.84
C PHE A 112 -13.24 5.86 8.91
N GLU A 113 -12.04 6.36 8.59
CA GLU A 113 -11.31 7.30 9.44
C GLU A 113 -11.07 8.63 8.70
N PRO A 114 -11.55 9.77 9.24
CA PRO A 114 -11.36 11.09 8.64
C PRO A 114 -9.89 11.48 8.39
N ASP A 115 -9.01 11.16 9.34
CA ASP A 115 -7.59 11.49 9.22
C ASP A 115 -6.90 10.68 8.12
N PHE A 116 -7.38 9.45 7.87
CA PHE A 116 -6.93 8.70 6.69
C PHE A 116 -7.33 9.38 5.40
N VAL A 117 -8.55 9.94 5.31
CA VAL A 117 -9.00 10.63 4.08
C VAL A 117 -8.19 11.89 3.83
N ARG A 118 -7.89 12.69 4.87
CA ARG A 118 -6.99 13.85 4.75
C ARG A 118 -5.60 13.43 4.29
N TYR A 119 -5.04 12.40 4.92
CA TYR A 119 -3.73 11.88 4.54
C TYR A 119 -3.72 11.35 3.10
N LEU A 120 -4.75 10.60 2.72
CA LEU A 120 -4.94 10.07 1.37
C LEU A 120 -5.00 11.18 0.32
N HIS A 121 -5.69 12.28 0.62
CA HIS A 121 -5.75 13.45 -0.25
C HIS A 121 -4.35 14.03 -0.52
N GLU A 122 -3.59 14.33 0.54
CA GLU A 122 -2.25 14.91 0.44
C GLU A 122 -1.26 13.96 -0.25
N VAL A 123 -1.26 12.68 0.13
CA VAL A 123 -0.38 11.68 -0.49
C VAL A 123 -0.72 11.47 -1.96
N SER A 124 -1.99 11.51 -2.35
CA SER A 124 -2.39 11.34 -3.76
C SER A 124 -1.94 12.49 -4.65
N LYS A 125 -1.72 13.69 -4.10
CA LYS A 125 -1.12 14.83 -4.81
C LYS A 125 0.37 14.63 -5.04
N ILE A 126 1.09 14.15 -4.03
CA ILE A 126 2.56 14.05 -4.03
C ILE A 126 3.05 12.77 -4.71
N SER A 127 2.46 11.62 -4.34
CA SER A 127 2.92 10.28 -4.72
C SER A 127 1.76 9.40 -5.18
N PRO A 128 1.12 9.72 -6.33
CA PRO A 128 -0.04 8.96 -6.84
C PRO A 128 0.25 7.48 -7.14
N GLN A 129 1.53 7.09 -7.24
CA GLN A 129 1.95 5.69 -7.36
C GLN A 129 1.65 4.83 -6.11
N LEU A 130 1.41 5.44 -4.96
CA LEU A 130 1.04 4.73 -3.73
C LEU A 130 -0.42 4.29 -3.71
N VAL A 131 -1.25 4.85 -4.60
CA VAL A 131 -2.64 4.43 -4.80
C VAL A 131 -2.65 3.07 -5.51
N ARG A 132 -2.68 2.01 -4.71
CA ARG A 132 -2.77 0.61 -5.16
C ARG A 132 -4.19 0.09 -5.03
N ARG A 133 -4.39 -1.16 -5.44
CA ARG A 133 -5.67 -1.88 -5.36
C ARG A 133 -6.35 -1.75 -4.00
N ASP A 134 -5.64 -2.01 -2.90
CA ASP A 134 -6.22 -1.98 -1.56
C ASP A 134 -6.78 -0.60 -1.19
N VAL A 135 -6.13 0.47 -1.67
CA VAL A 135 -6.60 1.86 -1.48
C VAL A 135 -7.86 2.11 -2.31
N LEU A 136 -7.89 1.64 -3.56
CA LEU A 136 -9.07 1.76 -4.43
C LEU A 136 -10.27 1.01 -3.84
N ASP A 137 -10.05 -0.20 -3.33
CA ASP A 137 -11.07 -1.01 -2.67
C ASP A 137 -11.62 -0.31 -1.42
N TYR A 138 -10.74 0.29 -0.60
CA TYR A 138 -11.16 1.11 0.55
C TYR A 138 -12.01 2.32 0.13
N VAL A 139 -11.55 3.04 -0.89
CA VAL A 139 -12.21 4.27 -1.38
C VAL A 139 -13.59 3.96 -1.93
N ILE A 140 -13.75 2.86 -2.67
CA ILE A 140 -15.03 2.44 -3.21
C ILE A 140 -15.96 2.01 -2.08
N LYS A 141 -15.46 1.22 -1.12
CA LYS A 141 -16.22 0.78 0.05
C LYS A 141 -16.77 1.97 0.86
N HIS A 142 -15.97 3.02 1.01
CA HIS A 142 -16.31 4.20 1.82
C HIS A 142 -16.69 5.44 1.00
N ARG A 143 -17.02 5.27 -0.28
CA ARG A 143 -17.20 6.37 -1.24
C ARG A 143 -18.12 7.47 -0.75
N LYS A 144 -19.31 7.13 -0.27
CA LYS A 144 -20.30 8.11 0.23
C LYS A 144 -19.75 8.93 1.39
N ALA A 145 -19.13 8.28 2.36
CA ALA A 145 -18.54 8.96 3.51
C ALA A 145 -17.37 9.87 3.10
N ILE A 146 -16.60 9.48 2.07
CA ILE A 146 -15.57 10.33 1.50
C ILE A 146 -16.19 11.51 0.77
N GLU A 147 -17.24 11.33 -0.04
CA GLU A 147 -17.95 12.41 -0.75
C GLU A 147 -18.49 13.48 0.21
N ASP A 148 -18.98 13.07 1.38
CA ASP A 148 -19.50 13.96 2.42
C ASP A 148 -18.39 14.72 3.19
N PHE A 149 -17.13 14.34 3.02
CA PHE A 149 -15.99 14.94 3.71
C PHE A 149 -15.51 16.23 3.00
N PRO A 150 -14.95 17.22 3.73
CA PRO A 150 -14.28 18.36 3.10
C PRO A 150 -13.22 17.90 2.09
N ASP A 151 -13.24 18.47 0.88
CA ASP A 151 -12.36 18.08 -0.23
C ASP A 151 -12.52 16.62 -0.69
N GLY A 152 -13.60 15.94 -0.26
CA GLY A 152 -13.91 14.56 -0.58
C GLY A 152 -13.98 14.29 -2.08
N ARG A 153 -14.71 15.14 -2.80
CA ARG A 153 -14.86 15.03 -4.26
C ARG A 153 -13.54 15.24 -5.00
N GLU A 154 -12.69 16.17 -4.54
CA GLU A 154 -11.36 16.37 -5.11
C GLU A 154 -10.46 15.15 -4.84
N THR A 155 -10.52 14.62 -3.62
CA THR A 155 -9.80 13.40 -3.21
C THR A 155 -10.14 12.23 -4.12
N LEU A 156 -11.44 11.98 -4.36
CA LEU A 156 -11.90 10.93 -5.26
C LEU A 156 -11.43 11.15 -6.70
N ALA A 157 -11.45 12.39 -7.20
CA ALA A 157 -10.92 12.70 -8.53
C ALA A 157 -9.41 12.46 -8.66
N LEU A 158 -8.63 12.76 -7.61
CA LEU A 158 -7.20 12.46 -7.55
C LEU A 158 -6.94 10.96 -7.60
N ILE A 159 -7.71 10.18 -6.83
CA ILE A 159 -7.61 8.72 -6.76
C ILE A 159 -8.01 8.08 -8.08
N ALA A 160 -9.12 8.50 -8.68
CA ALA A 160 -9.53 8.05 -10.01
C ALA A 160 -8.45 8.35 -11.06
N GLY A 161 -7.83 9.53 -10.97
CA GLY A 161 -6.70 9.90 -11.83
C GLY A 161 -5.44 9.06 -11.59
N ALA A 162 -5.19 8.63 -10.36
CA ALA A 162 -4.08 7.75 -10.00
C ALA A 162 -4.30 6.30 -10.49
N ALA A 163 -5.54 5.82 -10.49
CA ALA A 163 -5.91 4.50 -11.01
C ALA A 163 -5.52 4.32 -12.49
N LEU A 164 -5.53 5.40 -13.28
CA LEU A 164 -5.12 5.42 -14.69
C LEU A 164 -3.64 5.02 -14.91
N ARG A 165 -2.84 4.79 -13.87
CA ARG A 165 -1.46 4.32 -14.03
C ARG A 165 -1.36 2.84 -14.39
N VAL A 166 -2.42 2.07 -14.14
CA VAL A 166 -2.44 0.61 -14.32
C VAL A 166 -3.69 0.21 -15.11
N LYS A 167 -3.52 -0.41 -16.28
CA LYS A 167 -4.66 -0.81 -17.14
C LYS A 167 -5.67 -1.69 -16.39
N GLY A 168 -5.18 -2.65 -15.59
CA GLY A 168 -6.04 -3.53 -14.80
C GLY A 168 -6.96 -2.78 -13.82
N TYR A 169 -6.51 -1.63 -13.28
CA TYR A 169 -7.35 -0.80 -12.42
C TYR A 169 -8.42 -0.07 -13.22
N VAL A 170 -8.12 0.38 -14.44
CA VAL A 170 -9.12 1.02 -15.32
C VAL A 170 -10.26 0.05 -15.64
N LEU A 171 -9.93 -1.21 -15.93
CA LEU A 171 -10.91 -2.24 -16.22
C LEU A 171 -11.70 -2.65 -14.97
N GLN A 172 -11.06 -2.77 -13.81
CA GLN A 172 -11.75 -3.19 -12.59
C GLN A 172 -12.64 -2.09 -12.00
N TYR A 173 -12.25 -0.82 -12.13
CA TYR A 173 -12.89 0.31 -11.47
C TYR A 173 -13.48 1.32 -12.48
N HIS A 174 -13.94 0.83 -13.63
CA HIS A 174 -14.40 1.68 -14.73
C HIS A 174 -15.55 2.62 -14.34
N ASP A 175 -16.52 2.14 -13.56
CA ASP A 175 -17.67 2.96 -13.12
C ASP A 175 -17.23 4.11 -12.22
N PHE A 176 -16.32 3.82 -11.28
CA PHE A 176 -15.74 4.84 -10.43
C PHE A 176 -14.97 5.89 -11.25
N ILE A 177 -14.18 5.46 -12.24
CA ILE A 177 -13.41 6.38 -13.09
C ILE A 177 -14.34 7.25 -13.95
N ALA A 178 -15.41 6.66 -14.49
CA ALA A 178 -16.40 7.35 -15.31
C ALA A 178 -17.00 8.56 -14.58
N ASP A 179 -17.36 8.40 -13.30
CA ASP A 179 -17.96 9.46 -12.48
C ASP A 179 -17.05 10.68 -12.28
N PHE A 180 -15.74 10.51 -12.44
CA PHE A 180 -14.74 11.58 -12.28
C PHE A 180 -14.05 11.98 -13.58
N ILE A 181 -14.51 11.46 -14.74
CA ILE A 181 -13.97 11.82 -16.05
C ILE A 181 -13.91 13.33 -16.22
N GLU A 182 -14.96 14.06 -15.82
CA GLU A 182 -15.05 15.51 -15.97
C GLU A 182 -13.94 16.27 -15.23
N ALA A 183 -13.52 15.77 -14.08
CA ALA A 183 -12.45 16.37 -13.27
C ALA A 183 -11.04 16.10 -13.83
N PHE A 184 -10.88 15.23 -14.83
CA PHE A 184 -9.55 14.92 -15.35
C PHE A 184 -8.94 16.06 -16.16
N PRO A 185 -7.70 16.48 -15.83
CA PRO A 185 -6.92 17.37 -16.68
C PRO A 185 -6.52 16.64 -17.97
N ARG A 186 -6.18 17.44 -19.00
CA ARG A 186 -5.80 16.97 -20.35
C ARG A 186 -4.88 15.73 -20.33
N ASN A 187 -3.78 15.79 -19.58
CA ASN A 187 -2.79 14.70 -19.54
C ASN A 187 -3.35 13.39 -18.99
N ARG A 188 -4.27 13.45 -18.01
CA ARG A 188 -4.91 12.25 -17.45
C ARG A 188 -5.95 11.70 -18.40
N LEU A 189 -6.73 12.57 -19.06
CA LEU A 189 -7.68 12.17 -20.10
C LEU A 189 -6.97 11.49 -21.28
N LEU A 190 -5.84 12.04 -21.74
CA LEU A 190 -5.02 11.45 -22.79
C LEU A 190 -4.54 10.04 -22.41
N ARG A 191 -4.08 9.87 -21.17
CA ARG A 191 -3.68 8.56 -20.64
C ARG A 191 -4.85 7.58 -20.62
N LEU A 192 -6.03 8.02 -20.18
CA LEU A 192 -7.24 7.19 -20.20
C LEU A 192 -7.55 6.72 -21.64
N CYS A 193 -7.56 7.63 -22.62
CA CYS A 193 -7.83 7.29 -24.01
C CYS A 193 -6.85 6.23 -24.54
N ARG A 194 -5.55 6.39 -24.27
CA ARG A 194 -4.52 5.39 -24.62
C ARG A 194 -4.76 4.02 -23.98
N LEU A 195 -5.27 3.97 -22.75
CA LEU A 195 -5.57 2.71 -22.07
C LEU A 195 -6.84 2.04 -22.58
N LEU A 196 -7.78 2.82 -23.11
CA LEU A 196 -9.06 2.38 -23.67
C LEU A 196 -8.95 1.90 -25.13
N GLN A 197 -7.84 2.20 -25.82
CA GLN A 197 -7.58 1.70 -27.17
C GLN A 197 -7.73 0.16 -27.23
N GLY A 198 -8.70 -0.30 -28.02
CA GLY A 198 -8.99 -1.73 -28.19
C GLY A 198 -9.73 -2.40 -27.02
N SER A 199 -10.16 -1.64 -26.01
CA SER A 199 -10.91 -2.16 -24.84
C SER A 199 -12.38 -1.74 -24.83
N TYR A 200 -12.95 -1.36 -25.98
CA TYR A 200 -14.38 -1.00 -26.11
C TYR A 200 -15.31 -2.10 -25.61
N SER A 201 -15.03 -3.37 -25.93
CA SER A 201 -15.85 -4.51 -25.51
C SER A 201 -15.84 -4.75 -24.00
N GLU A 202 -14.81 -4.28 -23.30
CA GLU A 202 -14.65 -4.48 -21.86
C GLU A 202 -15.33 -3.38 -21.05
N VAL A 203 -15.24 -2.13 -21.53
CA VAL A 203 -15.69 -0.94 -20.78
C VAL A 203 -16.39 0.09 -21.69
N PRO A 204 -17.51 -0.27 -22.35
CA PRO A 204 -18.13 0.55 -23.39
C PRO A 204 -18.60 1.91 -22.86
N ALA A 205 -19.21 1.96 -21.67
CA ALA A 205 -19.70 3.21 -21.08
C ALA A 205 -18.56 4.21 -20.80
N LEU A 206 -17.43 3.73 -20.27
CA LEU A 206 -16.26 4.57 -20.01
C LEU A 206 -15.61 5.05 -21.31
N TYR A 207 -15.60 4.20 -22.34
CA TYR A 207 -15.12 4.55 -23.67
C TYR A 207 -15.94 5.68 -24.29
N ASP A 208 -17.27 5.53 -24.32
CA ASP A 208 -18.17 6.50 -24.92
C ASP A 208 -18.09 7.86 -24.20
N GLN A 209 -18.06 7.86 -22.87
CA GLN A 209 -17.89 9.10 -22.10
C GLN A 209 -16.53 9.78 -22.36
N ALA A 210 -15.45 9.00 -22.43
CA ALA A 210 -14.13 9.56 -22.74
C ALA A 210 -14.10 10.16 -24.15
N LYS A 211 -14.71 9.48 -25.12
CA LYS A 211 -14.83 9.95 -26.51
C LYS A 211 -15.63 11.24 -26.61
N ASP A 212 -16.77 11.30 -25.95
CA ASP A 212 -17.63 12.49 -25.91
C ASP A 212 -16.89 13.67 -25.29
N LYS A 213 -16.17 13.46 -24.19
CA LYS A 213 -15.36 14.52 -23.57
C LYS A 213 -14.25 15.03 -24.48
N VAL A 214 -13.55 14.12 -25.17
CA VAL A 214 -12.51 14.49 -26.15
C VAL A 214 -13.12 15.32 -27.28
N LYS A 215 -14.24 14.88 -27.84
CA LYS A 215 -14.94 15.59 -28.92
C LYS A 215 -15.42 16.98 -28.49
N LEU A 216 -15.86 17.14 -27.24
CA LEU A 216 -16.35 18.43 -26.74
C LEU A 216 -15.22 19.44 -26.49
N LYS A 217 -14.05 18.99 -26.02
CA LYS A 217 -13.02 19.90 -25.47
C LYS A 217 -11.66 19.85 -26.19
N TYR A 218 -11.38 18.78 -26.92
CA TYR A 218 -10.05 18.47 -27.48
C TYR A 218 -10.11 17.92 -28.91
N ASP A 219 -11.20 18.16 -29.66
CA ASP A 219 -11.39 17.64 -31.02
C ASP A 219 -10.26 18.04 -32.00
N PHE A 220 -9.73 19.25 -31.84
CA PHE A 220 -8.65 19.80 -32.67
C PHE A 220 -7.25 19.46 -32.14
N ASP A 221 -7.14 18.67 -31.07
CA ASP A 221 -5.87 18.35 -30.44
C ASP A 221 -5.24 17.10 -31.09
N PRO A 222 -4.07 17.23 -31.75
CA PRO A 222 -3.47 16.13 -32.51
C PRO A 222 -3.07 14.95 -31.62
N GLU A 223 -2.83 15.17 -30.32
CA GLU A 223 -2.47 14.05 -29.43
C GLU A 223 -3.65 13.11 -29.16
N PHE A 224 -4.89 13.58 -29.35
CA PHE A 224 -6.11 12.77 -29.17
C PHE A 224 -6.56 12.08 -30.47
N GLN A 225 -6.02 12.48 -31.62
CA GLN A 225 -6.42 11.91 -32.91
C GLN A 225 -6.02 10.44 -33.01
N GLY A 226 -6.98 9.59 -33.37
CA GLY A 226 -6.77 8.14 -33.51
C GLY A 226 -6.71 7.34 -32.21
N LEU A 227 -7.04 7.95 -31.05
CA LEU A 227 -7.10 7.24 -29.77
C LEU A 227 -8.45 6.56 -29.48
N LEU A 228 -9.58 7.11 -29.94
CA LEU A 228 -10.95 6.63 -29.67
C LEU A 228 -11.91 6.78 -30.86
#